data_AF-A0A6J3KN82-F1
#
_entry.id   AF-A0A6J3KN82-F1
#
_cell.length_a   1.000
_cell.length_b   1.000
_cell.length_c   1.000
_cell.angle_alpha   90.00
_cell.angle_beta   90.00
_cell.angle_gamma   90.00
#
_symmetry.space_group_name_H-M   'P 1'
#
loop_
_entity.id
_entity.type
_entity.pdbx_description
1 polymer ?
#
loop_
_entity_poly.entity_id
_entity_poly.type
_entity_poly.pdbx_seq_one_letter_code
_entity_poly.pdbx_strand_id
1 'polypeptide(L)'
;MARRKEQTQLQVEVETEDDWQQLLSRKGLILADVYSEWCGPCIAMVSTLRSVKLEIGGDTINYAIVKNDYIGDLERFRGRSEPVWMFLQNGKMVNLVFGANCPQLRKLLVTEIKRVQNEEEPEMVLDVSTRTPEEEIKWQEKEAIRKVVEDQQRAKKEAEEREMYETFLAQMIFELSEVTALVFYPWVFKEEGRHRDKYQCPPYLELINTLFRQNFDVLEELRVQLNEETIEKMFVESNVEITKELVAGLMDGRTIAMRLKGRRPHPDWPVPYPFECPKGTKRCPTRAINDVEDYLIHLLTSTTPLIHPNAAPSSLNESYMERYVYVHEPDPEDEEDFPRTDPAVWVPPQARSKVHVYTTLFSNYMELVHPYEEPVPPAPFCAVKFYYSKFAVVRETCALYPDAIEYFGAFEFDNPPIARRIASSPEDFERKAKYQTGNEIFVIILRRISDDAFLSFASIEPYFVTEDDEKAQAMIDEYFPEGAEDVILEMFEEEEEEEEEEEEYYGEEEVEDENEENKEEEFAIYTFL
;
A
#
# COMPACT_ATOMS: atom_id res chain seq x y z
N MET A 1 -43.36 -52.57 42.84
CA MET A 1 -43.06 -51.24 42.26
C MET A 1 -41.55 -51.15 42.07
N ALA A 2 -41.05 -51.24 40.84
CA ALA A 2 -39.62 -51.12 40.54
C ALA A 2 -39.32 -49.65 40.20
N ARG A 3 -38.41 -49.02 40.96
CA ARG A 3 -37.87 -47.69 40.64
C ARG A 3 -37.13 -47.76 39.30
N ARG A 4 -37.58 -46.99 38.31
CA ARG A 4 -36.79 -46.68 37.11
C ARG A 4 -35.51 -45.97 37.58
N LYS A 5 -34.33 -46.54 37.29
CA LYS A 5 -33.06 -45.82 37.40
C LYS A 5 -33.09 -44.68 36.38
N GLU A 6 -33.03 -43.44 36.85
CA GLU A 6 -32.68 -42.29 36.02
C GLU A 6 -31.34 -42.59 35.32
N GLN A 7 -31.30 -42.42 34.00
CA GLN A 7 -30.04 -42.39 33.27
C GLN A 7 -29.29 -41.14 33.75
N THR A 8 -28.19 -41.35 34.47
CA THR A 8 -27.33 -40.27 34.96
C THR A 8 -26.82 -39.46 33.77
N GLN A 9 -27.25 -38.20 33.67
CA GLN A 9 -26.78 -37.26 32.66
C GLN A 9 -25.27 -37.07 32.87
N LEU A 10 -24.47 -37.43 31.87
CA LEU A 10 -23.00 -37.50 31.96
C LEU A 10 -22.31 -36.13 32.02
N GLN A 11 -23.00 -35.10 31.52
CA GLN A 11 -22.50 -33.74 31.35
C GLN A 11 -23.47 -32.75 31.99
N VAL A 12 -22.93 -31.73 32.64
CA VAL A 12 -23.70 -30.59 33.16
C VAL A 12 -23.72 -29.50 32.10
N GLU A 13 -24.90 -29.00 31.78
CA GLU A 13 -25.08 -27.85 30.89
C GLU A 13 -24.91 -26.55 31.66
N VAL A 14 -24.12 -25.62 31.10
CA VAL A 14 -23.85 -24.30 31.67
C VAL A 14 -24.06 -23.27 30.58
N GLU A 15 -25.09 -22.43 30.76
CA GLU A 15 -25.48 -21.44 29.76
C GLU A 15 -25.52 -20.01 30.31
N THR A 16 -25.55 -19.85 31.64
CA THR A 16 -25.65 -18.55 32.30
C THR A 16 -24.49 -18.29 33.26
N GLU A 17 -24.28 -17.03 33.62
CA GLU A 17 -23.28 -16.63 34.62
C GLU A 17 -23.54 -17.29 35.98
N ASP A 18 -24.80 -17.45 36.40
CA ASP A 18 -25.14 -18.12 37.66
C ASP A 18 -24.77 -19.62 37.62
N ASP A 19 -25.02 -20.30 36.50
CA ASP A 19 -24.63 -21.71 36.31
C ASP A 19 -23.10 -21.86 36.31
N TRP A 20 -22.40 -20.88 35.74
CA TRP A 20 -20.95 -20.82 35.70
C TRP A 20 -20.35 -20.68 37.10
N GLN A 21 -20.86 -19.74 37.91
CA GLN A 21 -20.43 -19.59 39.30
C GLN A 21 -20.73 -20.85 40.14
N GLN A 22 -21.87 -21.50 39.89
CA GLN A 22 -22.16 -22.80 40.52
C GLN A 22 -21.17 -23.88 40.10
N LEU A 23 -20.78 -23.94 38.81
CA LEU A 23 -19.78 -24.89 38.32
C LEU A 23 -18.42 -24.67 39.00
N LEU A 24 -17.96 -23.42 39.11
CA LEU A 24 -16.69 -23.06 39.75
C LEU A 24 -16.66 -23.38 41.24
N SER A 25 -17.81 -23.34 41.93
CA SER A 25 -17.91 -23.70 43.35
C SER A 25 -17.78 -25.21 43.64
N ARG A 26 -17.86 -26.06 42.61
CA ARG A 26 -17.77 -27.51 42.77
C ARG A 26 -16.33 -27.94 43.04
N LYS A 27 -16.19 -28.91 43.94
CA LYS A 27 -14.91 -29.54 44.27
C LYS A 27 -14.61 -30.69 43.31
N GLY A 28 -13.32 -30.98 43.13
CA GLY A 28 -12.83 -32.03 42.25
C GLY A 28 -12.45 -31.50 40.87
N LEU A 29 -12.03 -32.42 39.99
CA LEU A 29 -11.62 -32.10 38.62
C LEU A 29 -12.84 -32.03 37.71
N ILE A 30 -12.95 -30.96 36.93
CA ILE A 30 -14.00 -30.75 35.95
C ILE A 30 -13.34 -30.51 34.60
N LEU A 31 -13.79 -31.24 33.56
CA LEU A 31 -13.48 -30.92 32.18
C LEU A 31 -14.68 -30.20 31.57
N ALA A 32 -14.48 -28.93 31.21
CA ALA A 32 -15.46 -28.11 30.51
C ALA A 32 -15.16 -28.09 29.00
N ASP A 33 -16.15 -28.48 28.19
CA ASP A 33 -16.20 -28.25 26.74
C ASP A 33 -16.81 -26.87 26.50
N VAL A 34 -15.97 -25.87 26.25
CA VAL A 34 -16.40 -24.48 26.04
C VAL A 34 -16.61 -24.26 24.54
N TYR A 35 -17.82 -23.82 24.17
CA TYR A 35 -18.24 -23.66 22.78
C TYR A 35 -19.06 -22.38 22.57
N SER A 36 -19.14 -21.93 21.32
CA SER A 36 -20.00 -20.81 20.89
C SER A 36 -21.36 -21.32 20.40
N GLU A 37 -22.46 -20.63 20.70
CA GLU A 37 -23.85 -21.01 20.41
C GLU A 37 -24.06 -21.57 19.00
N TRP A 38 -23.53 -20.86 18.00
CA TRP A 38 -23.72 -21.18 16.58
C TRP A 38 -22.99 -22.46 16.14
N CYS A 39 -21.93 -22.86 16.85
CA CYS A 39 -21.14 -24.05 16.53
C CYS A 39 -21.64 -25.28 17.29
N GLY A 40 -22.22 -25.08 18.49
CA GLY A 40 -22.61 -26.17 19.38
C GLY A 40 -21.42 -26.91 20.02
N PRO A 41 -21.67 -27.82 20.98
CA PRO A 41 -20.62 -28.58 21.65
C PRO A 41 -20.00 -29.65 20.73
N CYS A 42 -18.80 -30.13 21.07
CA CYS A 42 -18.08 -31.06 20.21
C CYS A 42 -18.62 -32.49 20.32
N ILE A 43 -19.62 -32.83 19.49
CA ILE A 43 -20.28 -34.16 19.48
C ILE A 43 -19.27 -35.30 19.25
N ALA A 44 -18.28 -35.10 18.38
CA ALA A 44 -17.29 -36.10 18.01
C ALA A 44 -16.45 -36.59 19.22
N MET A 45 -16.30 -35.76 20.24
CA MET A 45 -15.44 -36.04 21.39
C MET A 45 -16.18 -36.79 22.52
N VAL A 46 -17.51 -36.78 22.52
CA VAL A 46 -18.35 -37.33 23.60
C VAL A 46 -18.08 -38.82 23.86
N SER A 47 -17.85 -39.62 22.81
CA SER A 47 -17.53 -41.04 22.96
C SER A 47 -16.20 -41.26 23.69
N THR A 48 -15.19 -40.46 23.37
CA THR A 48 -13.86 -40.52 24.00
C THR A 48 -13.94 -40.16 25.47
N LEU A 49 -14.66 -39.09 25.83
CA LEU A 49 -14.86 -38.69 27.22
C LEU A 49 -15.58 -39.77 28.03
N ARG A 50 -16.61 -40.39 27.45
CA ARG A 50 -17.36 -41.48 28.08
C ARG A 50 -16.47 -42.70 28.35
N SER A 51 -15.65 -43.10 27.38
CA SER A 51 -14.73 -44.22 27.56
C SER A 51 -13.72 -43.94 28.69
N VAL A 52 -13.12 -42.75 28.73
CA VAL A 52 -12.15 -42.40 29.78
C VAL A 52 -12.81 -42.35 31.17
N LYS A 53 -14.03 -41.83 31.29
CA LYS A 53 -14.78 -41.82 32.56
C LYS A 53 -15.01 -43.23 33.10
N LEU A 54 -15.35 -44.18 32.23
CA LEU A 54 -15.63 -45.56 32.62
C LEU A 54 -14.36 -46.38 32.92
N GLU A 55 -13.28 -46.16 32.18
CA GLU A 55 -12.04 -46.92 32.31
C GLU A 55 -11.21 -46.51 33.53
N ILE A 56 -11.09 -45.19 33.81
CA ILE A 56 -10.10 -44.65 34.75
C ILE A 56 -10.69 -43.52 35.63
N GLY A 57 -11.58 -42.70 35.08
CA GLY A 57 -12.04 -41.46 35.72
C GLY A 57 -12.99 -41.63 36.90
N GLY A 58 -13.90 -42.62 36.85
CA GLY A 58 -14.88 -42.88 37.90
C GLY A 58 -15.61 -41.61 38.37
N ASP A 59 -15.65 -41.42 39.69
CA ASP A 59 -16.20 -40.22 40.35
C ASP A 59 -15.17 -39.09 40.51
N THR A 60 -13.91 -39.30 40.08
CA THR A 60 -12.83 -38.31 40.20
C THR A 60 -13.00 -37.13 39.24
N ILE A 61 -13.73 -37.32 38.13
CA ILE A 61 -13.90 -36.31 37.08
C ILE A 61 -15.36 -36.04 36.70
N ASN A 62 -15.70 -34.76 36.64
CA ASN A 62 -16.98 -34.26 36.13
C ASN A 62 -16.81 -33.66 34.74
N TYR A 63 -17.84 -33.77 33.90
CA TYR A 63 -17.86 -33.15 32.58
C TYR A 63 -18.93 -32.07 32.54
N ALA A 64 -18.62 -30.96 31.89
CA ALA A 64 -19.56 -29.88 31.62
C ALA A 64 -19.49 -29.48 30.16
N ILE A 65 -20.61 -29.05 29.59
CA ILE A 65 -20.66 -28.33 28.32
C ILE A 65 -21.05 -26.90 28.63
N VAL A 66 -20.27 -25.95 28.12
CA VAL A 66 -20.31 -24.54 28.56
C VAL A 66 -20.45 -23.64 27.35
N LYS A 67 -21.56 -22.92 27.29
CA LYS A 67 -21.84 -21.95 26.23
C LYS A 67 -21.22 -20.60 26.60
N ASN A 68 -20.23 -20.14 25.83
CA ASN A 68 -19.40 -18.98 26.19
C ASN A 68 -20.05 -17.61 25.93
N ASP A 69 -21.12 -17.55 25.14
CA ASP A 69 -21.71 -16.30 24.62
C ASP A 69 -22.18 -15.34 25.73
N TYR A 70 -22.61 -15.88 26.88
CA TYR A 70 -23.21 -15.10 27.97
C TYR A 70 -22.39 -15.10 29.27
N ILE A 71 -21.17 -15.66 29.26
CA ILE A 71 -20.31 -15.76 30.44
C ILE A 71 -19.12 -14.81 30.29
N GLY A 72 -18.90 -13.93 31.27
CA GLY A 72 -17.87 -12.89 31.21
C GLY A 72 -16.45 -13.46 31.15
N ASP A 73 -16.15 -14.44 32.01
CA ASP A 73 -14.82 -15.08 32.10
C ASP A 73 -14.37 -15.75 30.79
N LEU A 74 -15.33 -16.11 29.93
CA LEU A 74 -15.12 -16.88 28.71
C LEU A 74 -15.20 -16.03 27.44
N GLU A 75 -15.29 -14.70 27.58
CA GLU A 75 -15.41 -13.77 26.45
C GLU A 75 -14.33 -13.96 25.39
N ARG A 76 -13.09 -14.26 25.80
CA ARG A 76 -11.95 -14.47 24.89
C ARG A 76 -12.10 -15.68 23.94
N PHE A 77 -13.03 -16.59 24.22
CA PHE A 77 -13.29 -17.80 23.43
C PHE A 77 -14.49 -17.67 22.49
N ARG A 78 -15.25 -16.56 22.56
CA ARG A 78 -16.43 -16.33 21.73
C ARG A 78 -16.08 -16.24 20.24
N GLY A 79 -17.06 -16.54 19.38
CA GLY A 79 -16.95 -16.40 17.93
C GLY A 79 -16.01 -17.41 17.27
N ARG A 80 -15.62 -18.48 17.98
CA ARG A 80 -14.76 -19.54 17.47
C ARG A 80 -15.56 -20.83 17.23
N SER A 81 -15.24 -21.53 16.13
CA SER A 81 -15.70 -22.89 15.86
C SER A 81 -14.82 -23.97 16.49
N GLU A 82 -13.63 -23.59 16.95
CA GLU A 82 -12.69 -24.49 17.60
C GLU A 82 -13.13 -24.73 19.05
N PRO A 83 -13.35 -25.99 19.49
CA PRO A 83 -13.73 -26.28 20.88
C PRO A 83 -12.57 -26.01 21.83
N VAL A 84 -12.89 -25.55 23.04
CA VAL A 84 -11.90 -25.26 24.09
C VAL A 84 -12.14 -26.20 25.26
N TRP A 85 -11.15 -27.02 25.58
CA TRP A 85 -11.17 -28.00 26.66
C TRP A 85 -10.48 -27.44 27.89
N MET A 86 -11.27 -27.01 28.86
CA MET A 86 -10.77 -26.37 30.08
C MET A 86 -10.84 -27.32 31.26
N PHE A 87 -9.70 -27.53 31.91
CA PHE A 87 -9.60 -28.30 33.14
C PHE A 87 -9.71 -27.35 34.32
N LEU A 88 -10.74 -27.55 35.14
CA LEU A 88 -11.02 -26.76 36.33
C LEU A 88 -10.82 -27.61 37.58
N GLN A 89 -10.16 -27.05 38.58
CA GLN A 89 -10.05 -27.64 39.92
C GLN A 89 -10.23 -26.54 40.95
N ASN A 90 -11.21 -26.72 41.84
CA ASN A 90 -11.51 -25.77 42.94
C ASN A 90 -11.67 -24.31 42.46
N GLY A 91 -12.38 -24.11 41.35
CA GLY A 91 -12.66 -22.79 40.79
C GLY A 91 -11.50 -22.15 40.02
N LYS A 92 -10.37 -22.83 39.86
CA LYS A 92 -9.21 -22.35 39.07
C LYS A 92 -9.02 -23.21 37.82
N MET A 93 -8.51 -22.58 36.76
CA MET A 93 -8.09 -23.26 35.55
C MET A 93 -6.71 -23.88 35.77
N VAL A 94 -6.61 -25.19 35.59
CA VAL A 94 -5.36 -25.94 35.82
C VAL A 94 -4.72 -26.46 34.54
N ASN A 95 -5.50 -26.56 33.46
CA ASN A 95 -5.01 -26.94 32.14
C ASN A 95 -5.98 -26.48 31.06
N LEU A 96 -5.50 -26.32 29.83
CA LEU A 96 -6.32 -25.83 28.73
C LEU A 96 -5.82 -26.36 27.39
N VAL A 97 -6.74 -26.84 26.55
CA VAL A 97 -6.43 -27.36 25.21
C VAL A 97 -7.42 -26.80 24.20
N PHE A 98 -6.90 -26.47 23.02
CA PHE A 98 -7.70 -26.02 21.88
C PHE A 98 -7.86 -27.13 20.85
N GLY A 99 -9.03 -27.18 20.22
CA GLY A 99 -9.29 -28.01 19.06
C GLY A 99 -9.76 -29.43 19.35
N ALA A 100 -10.06 -30.14 18.28
CA ALA A 100 -10.63 -31.50 18.33
C ALA A 100 -9.55 -32.59 18.18
N ASN A 101 -8.39 -32.41 18.82
CA ASN A 101 -7.32 -33.42 18.79
C ASN A 101 -7.59 -34.55 19.81
N CYS A 102 -8.27 -35.60 19.34
CA CYS A 102 -8.65 -36.77 20.15
C CYS A 102 -7.48 -37.39 20.96
N PRO A 103 -6.36 -37.81 20.31
CA PRO A 103 -5.24 -38.42 21.04
C PRO A 103 -4.63 -37.50 22.11
N GLN A 104 -4.43 -36.22 21.79
CA GLN A 104 -3.84 -35.26 22.70
C GLN A 104 -4.73 -35.03 23.92
N LEU A 105 -6.03 -34.77 23.70
CA LEU A 105 -6.98 -34.55 24.79
C LEU A 105 -7.08 -35.79 25.69
N ARG A 106 -7.16 -37.00 25.11
CA ARG A 106 -7.22 -38.24 25.90
C ARG A 106 -5.97 -38.41 26.78
N LYS A 107 -4.78 -38.18 26.21
CA LYS A 107 -3.52 -38.27 26.96
C LYS A 107 -3.52 -37.31 28.15
N LEU A 108 -3.86 -36.04 27.91
CA LEU A 108 -3.87 -35.01 28.94
C LEU A 108 -4.92 -35.29 30.03
N LEU A 109 -6.12 -35.71 29.61
CA LEU A 109 -7.21 -36.09 30.49
C LEU A 109 -6.82 -37.20 31.46
N VAL A 110 -6.15 -38.25 30.96
CA VAL A 110 -5.66 -39.35 31.80
C VAL A 110 -4.56 -38.88 32.75
N THR A 111 -3.67 -37.99 32.30
CA THR A 111 -2.62 -37.41 33.15
C THR A 111 -3.23 -36.61 34.31
N GLU A 112 -4.17 -35.71 34.04
CA GLU A 112 -4.82 -34.89 35.08
C GLU A 112 -5.63 -35.73 36.07
N ILE A 113 -6.31 -36.78 35.61
CA ILE A 113 -7.03 -37.71 36.50
C ILE A 113 -6.04 -38.41 37.46
N LYS A 114 -4.92 -38.92 36.94
CA LYS A 114 -3.90 -39.59 37.76
C LYS A 114 -3.26 -38.63 38.76
N ARG A 115 -2.94 -37.41 38.33
CA ARG A 115 -2.42 -36.34 39.20
C ARG A 115 -3.35 -36.12 40.39
N VAL A 116 -4.65 -35.97 40.16
CA VAL A 116 -5.64 -35.77 41.22
C VAL A 116 -5.77 -37.01 42.13
N GLN A 117 -5.73 -38.23 41.57
CA GLN A 117 -5.75 -39.48 42.35
C GLN A 117 -4.51 -39.64 43.23
N ASN A 118 -3.36 -39.14 42.79
CA ASN A 118 -2.11 -39.14 43.54
C ASN A 118 -1.96 -37.95 44.51
N GLU A 119 -2.97 -37.06 44.58
CA GLU A 119 -2.94 -35.83 45.39
C GLU A 119 -1.79 -34.87 45.02
N GLU A 120 -1.36 -34.86 43.75
CA GLU A 120 -0.32 -33.98 43.24
C GLU A 120 -0.86 -32.57 42.91
N GLU A 121 -0.07 -31.53 43.19
CA GLU A 121 -0.42 -30.15 42.82
C GLU A 121 -0.37 -29.95 41.29
N PRO A 122 -1.29 -29.16 40.72
CA PRO A 122 -1.27 -28.82 39.30
C PRO A 122 -0.09 -27.92 38.96
N GLU A 123 0.52 -28.14 37.78
CA GLU A 123 1.65 -27.35 37.29
C GLU A 123 1.27 -25.90 37.00
N MET A 124 0.02 -25.66 36.59
CA MET A 124 -0.54 -24.35 36.31
C MET A 124 -1.79 -24.13 37.16
N VAL A 125 -1.93 -22.95 37.77
CA VAL A 125 -3.16 -22.51 38.46
C VAL A 125 -3.44 -21.07 38.10
N LEU A 126 -4.43 -20.85 37.25
CA LEU A 126 -4.79 -19.54 36.73
C LEU A 126 -6.26 -19.22 37.01
N ASP A 127 -6.58 -17.92 37.06
CA ASP A 127 -7.96 -17.46 37.03
C ASP A 127 -8.57 -17.76 35.66
N VAL A 128 -9.85 -18.12 35.64
CA VAL A 128 -10.46 -18.63 34.41
C VAL A 128 -10.52 -17.57 33.31
N SER A 129 -10.59 -16.29 33.68
CA SER A 129 -10.55 -15.15 32.76
C SER A 129 -9.14 -14.83 32.21
N THR A 130 -8.07 -15.38 32.80
CA THR A 130 -6.69 -15.08 32.38
C THR A 130 -6.20 -16.01 31.27
N ARG A 131 -5.37 -15.47 30.36
CA ARG A 131 -4.75 -16.25 29.28
C ARG A 131 -3.65 -17.15 29.82
N THR A 132 -3.50 -18.33 29.24
CA THR A 132 -2.32 -19.18 29.52
C THR A 132 -1.07 -18.60 28.83
N PRO A 133 0.16 -18.96 29.25
CA PRO A 133 1.37 -18.52 28.57
C PRO A 133 1.41 -18.88 27.07
N GLU A 134 0.92 -20.06 26.70
CA GLU A 134 0.82 -20.49 25.29
C GLU A 134 -0.21 -19.69 24.50
N GLU A 135 -1.34 -19.33 25.11
CA GLU A 135 -2.33 -18.43 24.50
C GLU A 135 -1.75 -17.04 24.29
N GLU A 136 -1.02 -16.52 25.27
CA GLU A 136 -0.47 -15.17 25.25
C GLU A 136 0.55 -15.02 24.11
N ILE A 137 1.45 -16.00 23.93
CA ILE A 137 2.40 -16.01 22.80
C ILE A 137 1.64 -15.99 21.47
N LYS A 138 0.68 -16.91 21.27
CA LYS A 138 -0.12 -16.97 20.03
C LYS A 138 -0.93 -15.69 19.80
N TRP A 139 -1.41 -15.06 20.86
CA TRP A 139 -2.15 -13.81 20.77
C TRP A 139 -1.22 -12.67 20.36
N GLN A 140 -0.04 -12.55 20.96
CA GLN A 140 0.97 -11.55 20.60
C GLN A 140 1.44 -11.71 19.15
N GLU A 141 1.67 -12.94 18.67
CA GLU A 141 1.98 -13.22 17.27
C GLU A 141 0.86 -12.75 16.33
N LYS A 142 -0.40 -13.07 16.65
CA LYS A 142 -1.57 -12.63 15.86
C LYS A 142 -1.76 -11.12 15.87
N GLU A 143 -1.59 -10.46 17.01
CA GLU A 143 -1.66 -9.00 17.13
C GLU A 143 -0.54 -8.33 16.34
N ALA A 144 0.68 -8.89 16.37
CA ALA A 144 1.80 -8.39 15.59
C ALA A 144 1.52 -8.48 14.09
N ILE A 145 1.01 -9.63 13.60
CA ILE A 145 0.59 -9.79 12.20
C ILE A 145 -0.51 -8.80 11.85
N ARG A 146 -1.55 -8.66 12.71
CA ARG A 146 -2.65 -7.72 12.47
C ARG A 146 -2.14 -6.29 12.32
N LYS A 147 -1.26 -5.87 13.21
CA LYS A 147 -0.67 -4.51 13.18
C LYS A 147 0.16 -4.30 11.92
N VAL A 148 0.96 -5.28 11.50
CA VAL A 148 1.73 -5.20 10.25
C VAL A 148 0.81 -5.06 9.04
N VAL A 149 -0.28 -5.84 8.97
CA VAL A 149 -1.26 -5.75 7.87
C VAL A 149 -1.97 -4.40 7.87
N GLU A 150 -2.38 -3.88 9.04
CA GLU A 150 -3.01 -2.56 9.16
C GLU A 150 -2.04 -1.42 8.76
N ASP A 151 -0.78 -1.51 9.18
CA ASP A 151 0.26 -0.54 8.85
C ASP A 151 0.58 -0.57 7.34
N GLN A 152 0.64 -1.76 6.71
CA GLN A 152 0.80 -1.91 5.26
C GLN A 152 -0.38 -1.33 4.48
N GLN A 153 -1.63 -1.58 4.93
CA GLN A 153 -2.81 -1.02 4.30
C GLN A 153 -2.86 0.51 4.41
N ARG A 154 -2.45 1.08 5.55
CA ARG A 154 -2.36 2.53 5.72
C ARG A 154 -1.28 3.11 4.81
N ALA A 155 -0.10 2.50 4.76
CA ALA A 155 0.99 2.95 3.90
C ALA A 155 0.62 2.90 2.40
N LYS A 156 -0.11 1.85 1.98
CA LYS A 156 -0.63 1.74 0.61
C LYS A 156 -1.58 2.87 0.26
N LYS A 157 -2.55 3.17 1.13
CA LYS A 157 -3.49 4.30 0.94
C LYS A 157 -2.78 5.65 0.89
N GLU A 158 -1.84 5.90 1.80
CA GLU A 158 -1.05 7.14 1.82
C GLU A 158 -0.18 7.28 0.55
N ALA A 159 0.34 6.16 0.02
CA ALA A 159 1.08 6.16 -1.24
C ALA A 159 0.18 6.45 -2.45
N GLU A 160 -0.99 5.82 -2.53
CA GLU A 160 -2.00 6.07 -3.57
C GLU A 160 -2.46 7.54 -3.56
N GLU A 161 -2.79 8.10 -2.39
CA GLU A 161 -3.15 9.51 -2.24
C GLU A 161 -2.02 10.45 -2.70
N ARG A 162 -0.77 10.11 -2.37
CA ARG A 162 0.40 10.89 -2.78
C ARG A 162 0.65 10.81 -4.29
N GLU A 163 0.45 9.66 -4.90
CA GLU A 163 0.60 9.48 -6.35
C GLU A 163 -0.47 10.27 -7.13
N MET A 164 -1.73 10.22 -6.68
CA MET A 164 -2.80 11.05 -7.23
C MET A 164 -2.44 12.53 -7.13
N TYR A 165 -1.95 12.97 -5.98
CA TYR A 165 -1.53 14.35 -5.74
C TYR A 165 -0.37 14.79 -6.65
N GLU A 166 0.68 13.98 -6.77
CA GLU A 166 1.82 14.30 -7.66
C GLU A 166 1.41 14.31 -9.13
N THR A 167 0.51 13.42 -9.53
CA THR A 167 0.00 13.39 -10.91
C THR A 167 -0.86 14.61 -11.21
N PHE A 168 -1.75 14.99 -10.29
CA PHE A 168 -2.52 16.23 -10.36
C PHE A 168 -1.59 17.44 -10.52
N LEU A 169 -0.58 17.56 -9.66
CA LEU A 169 0.38 18.66 -9.73
C LEU A 169 1.14 18.68 -11.05
N ALA A 170 1.62 17.52 -11.53
CA ALA A 170 2.34 17.42 -12.79
C ALA A 170 1.48 17.88 -13.98
N GLN A 171 0.20 17.48 -14.04
CA GLN A 171 -0.74 17.93 -15.05
C GLN A 171 -0.93 19.45 -14.98
N MET A 172 -1.24 19.99 -13.79
CA MET A 172 -1.53 21.41 -13.62
C MET A 172 -0.33 22.30 -13.88
N ILE A 173 0.88 21.90 -13.45
CA ILE A 173 2.13 22.62 -13.73
C ILE A 173 2.38 22.70 -15.23
N PHE A 174 2.10 21.62 -15.95
CA PHE A 174 2.23 21.56 -17.40
C PHE A 174 1.23 22.51 -18.09
N GLU A 175 -0.05 22.41 -17.74
CA GLU A 175 -1.15 23.19 -18.35
C GLU A 175 -1.08 24.68 -18.03
N LEU A 176 -0.61 25.03 -16.82
CA LEU A 176 -0.46 26.40 -16.37
C LEU A 176 0.91 27.01 -16.71
N SER A 177 1.72 26.37 -17.56
CA SER A 177 3.08 26.83 -17.88
C SER A 177 3.16 28.24 -18.49
N GLU A 178 2.09 28.74 -19.12
CA GLU A 178 2.04 30.11 -19.69
C GLU A 178 1.41 31.16 -18.77
N VAL A 179 0.84 30.74 -17.64
CA VAL A 179 0.04 31.63 -16.78
C VAL A 179 0.59 31.64 -15.36
N THR A 180 0.41 32.75 -14.66
CA THR A 180 0.81 32.90 -13.26
C THR A 180 -0.17 33.80 -12.50
N ALA A 181 0.06 34.01 -11.22
CA ALA A 181 -0.81 34.82 -10.37
C ALA A 181 -0.02 35.94 -9.68
N LEU A 182 -0.70 37.01 -9.32
CA LEU A 182 -0.16 38.08 -8.50
C LEU A 182 -1.21 38.57 -7.53
N VAL A 183 -0.87 38.74 -6.26
CA VAL A 183 -1.77 39.20 -5.21
C VAL A 183 -1.24 40.50 -4.64
N PHE A 184 -2.05 41.57 -4.68
CA PHE A 184 -1.66 42.85 -4.09
C PHE A 184 -1.84 42.83 -2.57
N TYR A 185 -0.97 43.50 -1.82
CA TYR A 185 -1.29 43.78 -0.43
C TYR A 185 -2.43 44.81 -0.35
N PRO A 186 -3.36 44.68 0.63
CA PRO A 186 -4.49 45.60 0.77
C PRO A 186 -4.10 47.08 0.87
N TRP A 187 -2.96 47.39 1.50
CA TRP A 187 -2.49 48.78 1.69
C TRP A 187 -2.36 49.55 0.37
N VAL A 188 -2.07 48.86 -0.74
CA VAL A 188 -1.93 49.48 -2.07
C VAL A 188 -3.20 50.24 -2.49
N PHE A 189 -4.36 49.80 -2.00
CA PHE A 189 -5.66 50.39 -2.34
C PHE A 189 -6.32 51.15 -1.18
N LYS A 190 -5.58 51.40 -0.08
CA LYS A 190 -6.07 52.16 1.07
C LYS A 190 -5.52 53.59 1.07
N GLU A 191 -6.40 54.56 1.33
CA GLU A 191 -6.04 55.94 1.65
C GLU A 191 -6.95 56.43 2.81
N GLU A 192 -6.35 56.81 3.95
CA GLU A 192 -7.08 57.30 5.15
C GLU A 192 -8.27 56.41 5.60
N GLY A 193 -8.14 55.09 5.50
CA GLY A 193 -9.20 54.15 5.89
C GLY A 193 -10.37 54.02 4.91
N ARG A 194 -10.27 54.60 3.69
CA ARG A 194 -11.23 54.42 2.60
C ARG A 194 -10.58 53.76 1.38
N HIS A 195 -11.39 53.06 0.58
CA HIS A 195 -10.92 52.37 -0.61
C HIS A 195 -10.64 53.38 -1.73
N ARG A 196 -9.41 53.41 -2.23
CA ARG A 196 -8.99 54.24 -3.36
C ARG A 196 -9.41 53.62 -4.68
N ASP A 197 -9.66 54.43 -5.71
CA ASP A 197 -9.78 53.91 -7.06
C ASP A 197 -8.42 53.32 -7.51
N LYS A 198 -8.42 52.10 -8.05
CA LYS A 198 -7.20 51.41 -8.48
C LYS A 198 -6.42 52.20 -9.54
N TYR A 199 -7.12 52.99 -10.34
CA TYR A 199 -6.51 53.87 -11.36
C TYR A 199 -5.82 55.11 -10.78
N GLN A 200 -5.85 55.27 -9.46
CA GLN A 200 -5.16 56.32 -8.73
C GLN A 200 -4.00 55.78 -7.87
N CYS A 201 -3.77 54.46 -7.89
CA CYS A 201 -2.73 53.80 -7.11
C CYS A 201 -1.42 53.71 -7.91
N PRO A 202 -0.34 54.42 -7.51
CA PRO A 202 0.94 54.36 -8.23
C PRO A 202 1.53 52.96 -8.38
N PRO A 203 1.54 52.08 -7.34
CA PRO A 203 2.07 50.71 -7.48
C PRO A 203 1.34 49.93 -8.59
N TYR A 204 0.00 50.00 -8.60
CA TYR A 204 -0.83 49.36 -9.61
C TYR A 204 -0.58 49.93 -11.01
N LEU A 205 -0.57 51.26 -11.16
CA LEU A 205 -0.40 51.92 -12.46
C LEU A 205 0.96 51.63 -13.09
N GLU A 206 2.04 51.64 -12.31
CA GLU A 206 3.37 51.34 -12.81
C GLU A 206 3.47 49.88 -13.26
N LEU A 207 2.95 48.96 -12.45
CA LEU A 207 2.97 47.54 -12.74
C LEU A 207 2.20 47.22 -14.05
N ILE A 208 1.00 47.79 -14.23
CA ILE A 208 0.19 47.60 -15.45
C ILE A 208 0.80 48.30 -16.67
N ASN A 209 1.16 49.58 -16.56
CA ASN A 209 1.52 50.40 -17.72
C ASN A 209 3.00 50.28 -18.13
N THR A 210 3.87 49.83 -17.22
CA THR A 210 5.31 49.72 -17.45
C THR A 210 5.73 48.25 -17.49
N LEU A 211 5.57 47.52 -16.38
CA LEU A 211 6.12 46.16 -16.27
C LEU A 211 5.32 45.14 -17.11
N PHE A 212 3.99 45.22 -17.10
CA PHE A 212 3.14 44.23 -17.77
C PHE A 212 2.86 44.54 -19.23
N ARG A 213 2.83 45.82 -19.61
CA ARG A 213 2.40 46.32 -20.93
C ARG A 213 2.87 45.49 -22.14
N GLN A 214 4.09 44.95 -22.11
CA GLN A 214 4.61 44.10 -23.18
C GLN A 214 5.00 42.68 -22.72
N ASN A 215 4.97 42.41 -21.42
CA ASN A 215 5.45 41.15 -20.83
C ASN A 215 4.32 40.24 -20.33
N PHE A 216 3.19 40.80 -19.91
CA PHE A 216 2.07 40.05 -19.33
C PHE A 216 0.72 40.62 -19.75
N ASP A 217 -0.22 39.73 -20.05
CA ASP A 217 -1.64 40.05 -20.20
C ASP A 217 -2.38 39.80 -18.90
N VAL A 218 -3.10 40.81 -18.41
CA VAL A 218 -4.02 40.63 -17.28
C VAL A 218 -5.30 39.98 -17.81
N LEU A 219 -5.50 38.71 -17.49
CA LEU A 219 -6.66 37.94 -17.93
C LEU A 219 -7.87 38.16 -17.03
N GLU A 220 -7.64 38.33 -15.73
CA GLU A 220 -8.70 38.43 -14.72
C GLU A 220 -8.19 39.18 -13.49
N GLU A 221 -9.06 39.97 -12.88
CA GLU A 221 -8.84 40.62 -11.59
C GLU A 221 -9.97 40.24 -10.63
N LEU A 222 -9.60 39.66 -9.50
CA LEU A 222 -10.53 39.21 -8.48
C LEU A 222 -10.30 40.00 -7.19
N ARG A 223 -11.36 40.64 -6.67
CA ARG A 223 -11.32 41.29 -5.35
C ARG A 223 -11.66 40.26 -4.29
N VAL A 224 -10.70 39.95 -3.42
CA VAL A 224 -10.82 38.91 -2.38
C VAL A 224 -10.51 39.51 -1.02
N GLN A 225 -11.15 38.99 0.02
CA GLN A 225 -10.72 39.22 1.40
C GLN A 225 -10.12 37.92 1.90
N LEU A 226 -8.81 37.94 2.19
CA LEU A 226 -8.09 36.76 2.63
C LEU A 226 -8.35 36.51 4.11
N ASN A 227 -8.40 35.24 4.50
CA ASN A 227 -8.37 34.79 5.88
C ASN A 227 -7.16 33.84 6.06
N GLU A 228 -6.88 33.47 7.30
CA GLU A 228 -5.74 32.61 7.64
C GLU A 228 -5.76 31.29 6.87
N GLU A 229 -6.90 30.59 6.80
CA GLU A 229 -7.06 29.34 6.05
C GLU A 229 -6.77 29.50 4.54
N THR A 230 -7.20 30.61 3.94
CA THR A 230 -6.95 30.90 2.50
C THR A 230 -5.46 31.15 2.27
N ILE A 231 -4.80 31.85 3.20
CA ILE A 231 -3.35 32.12 3.13
C ILE A 231 -2.57 30.81 3.29
N GLU A 232 -2.91 29.97 4.28
CA GLU A 232 -2.31 28.65 4.46
C GLU A 232 -2.41 27.81 3.19
N LYS A 233 -3.59 27.75 2.56
CA LYS A 233 -3.81 27.03 1.29
C LYS A 233 -2.99 27.59 0.14
N MET A 234 -2.88 28.91 0.00
CA MET A 234 -2.10 29.55 -1.07
C MET A 234 -0.59 29.31 -0.94
N PHE A 235 -0.09 29.17 0.29
CA PHE A 235 1.34 29.09 0.59
C PHE A 235 1.86 27.64 0.67
N VAL A 236 0.99 26.64 0.44
CA VAL A 236 1.39 25.23 0.33
C VAL A 236 2.46 25.10 -0.76
N GLU A 237 3.54 24.38 -0.43
CA GLU A 237 4.71 24.18 -1.29
C GLU A 237 5.33 25.48 -1.85
N SER A 238 5.15 26.62 -1.16
CA SER A 238 5.80 27.89 -1.56
C SER A 238 7.24 28.02 -1.05
N ASN A 239 7.65 27.21 -0.07
CA ASN A 239 8.88 27.38 0.71
C ASN A 239 8.98 28.75 1.42
N VAL A 240 7.87 29.50 1.50
CA VAL A 240 7.79 30.76 2.25
C VAL A 240 7.23 30.46 3.64
N GLU A 241 7.93 30.91 4.66
CA GLU A 241 7.47 30.79 6.05
C GLU A 241 6.27 31.72 6.29
N ILE A 242 5.16 31.17 6.79
CA ILE A 242 3.96 31.94 7.09
C ILE A 242 4.18 32.63 8.45
N THR A 243 4.73 33.84 8.42
CA THR A 243 4.93 34.65 9.63
C THR A 243 3.65 35.38 10.01
N LYS A 244 3.55 35.78 11.29
CA LYS A 244 2.43 36.60 11.78
C LYS A 244 2.34 37.94 11.05
N GLU A 245 3.48 38.52 10.64
CA GLU A 245 3.48 39.78 9.89
C GLU A 245 2.86 39.61 8.51
N LEU A 246 3.19 38.53 7.80
CA LEU A 246 2.64 38.22 6.49
C LEU A 246 1.12 38.04 6.54
N VAL A 247 0.64 37.27 7.52
CA VAL A 247 -0.80 37.03 7.71
C VAL A 247 -1.52 38.34 8.04
N ALA A 248 -0.98 39.13 8.97
CA ALA A 248 -1.56 40.42 9.33
C ALA A 248 -1.61 41.39 8.13
N GLY A 249 -0.55 41.50 7.35
CA GLY A 249 -0.48 42.37 6.18
C GLY A 249 -1.49 41.99 5.09
N LEU A 250 -1.64 40.70 4.78
CA LEU A 250 -2.58 40.22 3.76
C LEU A 250 -4.04 40.25 4.22
N MET A 251 -4.31 40.09 5.53
CA MET A 251 -5.65 40.14 6.10
C MET A 251 -6.14 41.56 6.42
N ASP A 252 -5.27 42.56 6.34
CA ASP A 252 -5.58 43.96 6.60
C ASP A 252 -6.42 44.59 5.47
N GLY A 253 -7.54 43.99 5.09
CA GLY A 253 -8.51 44.53 4.14
C GLY A 253 -8.72 43.66 2.90
N ARG A 254 -9.22 44.29 1.83
CA ARG A 254 -9.48 43.61 0.55
C ARG A 254 -8.26 43.72 -0.35
N THR A 255 -7.85 42.58 -0.88
CA THR A 255 -6.80 42.46 -1.89
C THR A 255 -7.40 42.38 -3.30
N ILE A 256 -6.56 42.64 -4.30
CA ILE A 256 -6.81 42.27 -5.69
C ILE A 256 -5.83 41.14 -6.05
N ALA A 257 -6.38 40.00 -6.44
CA ALA A 257 -5.63 38.93 -7.08
C ALA A 257 -5.77 39.04 -8.61
N MET A 258 -4.69 38.82 -9.33
CA MET A 258 -4.62 38.87 -10.78
C MET A 258 -4.20 37.53 -11.35
N ARG A 259 -4.90 37.14 -12.42
CA ARG A 259 -4.45 36.04 -13.29
C ARG A 259 -3.73 36.63 -14.50
N LEU A 260 -2.48 36.23 -14.68
CA LEU A 260 -1.58 36.80 -15.66
C LEU A 260 -1.20 35.75 -16.70
N LYS A 261 -1.15 36.13 -17.98
CA LYS A 261 -0.57 35.30 -19.06
C LYS A 261 0.74 35.91 -19.52
N GLY A 262 1.82 35.14 -19.45
CA GLY A 262 3.14 35.59 -19.88
C GLY A 262 3.23 35.67 -21.40
N ARG A 263 3.53 36.86 -21.93
CA ARG A 263 3.91 37.07 -23.33
C ARG A 263 5.36 36.66 -23.56
N ARG A 264 5.74 36.45 -24.82
CA ARG A 264 7.12 36.09 -25.21
C ARG A 264 8.15 36.89 -24.39
N PRO A 265 9.06 36.23 -23.64
CA PRO A 265 10.06 36.92 -22.83
C PRO A 265 10.97 37.82 -23.66
N HIS A 266 11.62 38.77 -22.98
CA HIS A 266 12.66 39.60 -23.59
C HIS A 266 13.76 38.72 -24.21
N PRO A 267 14.37 39.12 -25.36
CA PRO A 267 15.42 38.32 -26.02
C PRO A 267 16.65 38.01 -25.16
N ASP A 268 16.93 38.84 -24.16
CA ASP A 268 18.05 38.65 -23.22
C ASP A 268 17.69 37.73 -22.04
N TRP A 269 16.45 37.21 -21.98
CA TRP A 269 16.06 36.22 -20.98
C TRP A 269 16.78 34.88 -21.24
N PRO A 270 17.40 34.26 -20.22
CA PRO A 270 18.28 33.10 -20.43
C PRO A 270 17.53 31.81 -20.79
N VAL A 271 16.21 31.75 -20.60
CA VAL A 271 15.41 30.56 -20.86
C VAL A 271 14.87 30.59 -22.31
N PRO A 272 15.09 29.52 -23.11
CA PRO A 272 14.58 29.45 -24.48
C PRO A 272 13.05 29.53 -24.57
N TYR A 273 12.55 30.24 -25.58
CA TYR A 273 11.11 30.35 -25.88
C TYR A 273 10.84 30.22 -27.40
N PRO A 274 9.97 29.29 -27.84
CA PRO A 274 9.27 28.28 -27.03
C PRO A 274 10.26 27.25 -26.45
N PHE A 275 9.86 26.60 -25.35
CA PHE A 275 10.69 25.57 -24.71
C PHE A 275 10.75 24.30 -25.57
N GLU A 276 11.94 23.72 -25.70
CA GLU A 276 12.19 22.49 -26.44
C GLU A 276 12.50 21.34 -25.49
N CYS A 277 11.68 20.29 -25.52
CA CYS A 277 11.85 19.12 -24.66
C CYS A 277 12.93 18.16 -25.18
N PRO A 278 13.51 17.33 -24.30
CA PRO A 278 14.39 16.24 -24.71
C PRO A 278 13.74 15.30 -25.74
N LYS A 279 14.56 14.73 -26.62
CA LYS A 279 14.11 13.80 -27.67
C LYS A 279 13.38 12.60 -27.04
N GLY A 280 12.18 12.29 -27.54
CA GLY A 280 11.34 11.19 -27.05
C GLY A 280 10.11 11.63 -26.24
N THR A 281 10.00 12.90 -25.88
CA THR A 281 8.85 13.43 -25.14
C THR A 281 7.65 13.66 -26.08
N LYS A 282 6.47 13.10 -25.76
CA LYS A 282 5.24 13.22 -26.61
C LYS A 282 4.60 14.61 -26.58
N ARG A 283 4.67 15.32 -25.44
CA ARG A 283 4.04 16.63 -25.21
C ARG A 283 5.05 17.54 -24.51
N CYS A 284 5.19 18.78 -24.97
CA CYS A 284 6.12 19.75 -24.41
C CYS A 284 5.38 21.01 -23.97
N PRO A 285 5.65 21.58 -22.77
CA PRO A 285 5.04 22.83 -22.38
C PRO A 285 5.60 23.98 -23.22
N THR A 286 4.81 25.03 -23.44
CA THR A 286 5.25 26.19 -24.24
C THR A 286 6.40 26.95 -23.59
N ARG A 287 6.42 26.95 -22.25
CA ARG A 287 7.48 27.50 -21.41
C ARG A 287 8.08 26.41 -20.54
N ALA A 288 9.35 26.57 -20.15
CA ALA A 288 9.96 25.71 -19.15
C ALA A 288 9.18 25.82 -17.82
N ILE A 289 9.19 24.77 -17.02
CA ILE A 289 8.60 24.81 -15.69
C ILE A 289 9.32 25.88 -14.85
N ASN A 290 8.55 26.67 -14.10
CA ASN A 290 8.96 27.87 -13.33
C ASN A 290 9.34 29.10 -14.17
N ASP A 291 9.49 29.02 -15.49
CA ASP A 291 9.96 30.15 -16.32
C ASP A 291 9.08 31.41 -16.19
N VAL A 292 7.75 31.24 -16.23
CA VAL A 292 6.83 32.38 -16.17
C VAL A 292 6.81 33.04 -14.77
N GLU A 293 7.01 32.25 -13.71
CA GLU A 293 7.19 32.74 -12.34
C GLU A 293 8.52 33.50 -12.21
N ASP A 294 9.62 32.87 -12.62
CA ASP A 294 10.97 33.44 -12.55
C ASP A 294 11.07 34.74 -13.34
N TYR A 295 10.43 34.80 -14.51
CA TYR A 295 10.38 36.01 -15.32
C TYR A 295 9.58 37.13 -14.64
N LEU A 296 8.43 36.81 -14.02
CA LEU A 296 7.65 37.79 -13.26
C LEU A 296 8.44 38.29 -12.04
N ILE A 297 9.07 37.40 -11.29
CA ILE A 297 9.91 37.74 -10.13
C ILE A 297 11.07 38.64 -10.56
N HIS A 298 11.74 38.33 -11.67
CA HIS A 298 12.81 39.16 -12.21
C HIS A 298 12.32 40.58 -12.55
N LEU A 299 11.15 40.74 -13.16
CA LEU A 299 10.59 42.07 -13.46
C LEU A 299 10.28 42.87 -12.19
N LEU A 300 9.93 42.21 -11.09
CA LEU A 300 9.54 42.85 -9.83
C LEU A 300 10.76 43.18 -8.94
N THR A 301 11.80 42.35 -8.97
CA THR A 301 12.95 42.43 -8.05
C THR A 301 14.24 42.95 -8.68
N SER A 302 14.35 42.99 -10.02
CA SER A 302 15.53 43.53 -10.70
C SER A 302 15.53 45.07 -10.71
N THR A 303 16.70 45.68 -10.49
CA THR A 303 16.93 47.12 -10.69
C THR A 303 17.01 47.49 -12.18
N THR A 304 17.32 46.51 -13.03
CA THR A 304 17.28 46.61 -14.49
C THR A 304 16.34 45.54 -15.05
N PRO A 305 15.01 45.71 -14.92
CA PRO A 305 14.06 44.73 -15.42
C PRO A 305 14.16 44.63 -16.95
N LEU A 306 14.06 43.42 -17.50
CA LEU A 306 14.08 43.17 -18.94
C LEU A 306 12.75 43.56 -19.59
N ILE A 307 12.60 44.86 -19.85
CA ILE A 307 11.45 45.48 -20.52
C ILE A 307 11.84 45.91 -21.94
N HIS A 308 10.89 45.79 -22.87
CA HIS A 308 11.14 46.13 -24.26
C HIS A 308 11.36 47.65 -24.49
N PRO A 309 12.25 48.04 -25.42
CA PRO A 309 12.90 49.36 -25.49
C PRO A 309 12.01 50.59 -25.75
N ASN A 310 10.72 50.41 -26.06
CA ASN A 310 9.77 51.53 -26.28
C ASN A 310 9.07 52.02 -25.00
N ALA A 311 9.40 51.45 -23.84
CA ALA A 311 8.91 51.89 -22.54
C ALA A 311 10.10 52.09 -21.61
N ALA A 312 10.82 53.20 -21.73
CA ALA A 312 11.93 53.48 -20.81
C ALA A 312 11.38 53.94 -19.43
N PRO A 313 11.74 53.27 -18.34
CA PRO A 313 12.29 53.92 -17.18
C PRO A 313 13.81 54.00 -17.36
N SER A 314 14.34 55.20 -17.17
CA SER A 314 15.75 55.42 -16.80
C SER A 314 16.14 54.40 -15.74
N SER A 315 17.36 53.83 -15.76
CA SER A 315 17.82 52.90 -14.71
C SER A 315 17.38 53.38 -13.32
N LEU A 316 16.47 52.66 -12.70
CA LEU A 316 15.98 52.99 -11.36
C LEU A 316 16.99 52.43 -10.38
N ASN A 317 17.37 53.21 -9.36
CA ASN A 317 18.35 52.79 -8.36
C ASN A 317 17.84 51.65 -7.46
N GLU A 318 16.54 51.39 -7.50
CA GLU A 318 15.80 50.43 -6.67
C GLU A 318 14.89 49.61 -7.59
N SER A 319 14.50 48.40 -7.18
CA SER A 319 13.53 47.53 -7.86
C SER A 319 12.07 47.96 -7.57
N TYR A 320 11.09 47.36 -8.26
CA TYR A 320 9.67 47.66 -7.99
C TYR A 320 9.29 47.28 -6.56
N MET A 321 9.75 46.11 -6.09
CA MET A 321 9.48 45.64 -4.72
C MET A 321 10.14 46.50 -3.65
N GLU A 322 11.28 47.11 -3.92
CA GLU A 322 11.96 48.02 -2.98
C GLU A 322 11.31 49.41 -2.95
N ARG A 323 10.83 49.91 -4.10
CA ARG A 323 10.17 51.22 -4.19
C ARG A 323 8.82 51.27 -3.49
N TYR A 324 8.05 50.17 -3.58
CA TYR A 324 6.69 50.12 -3.06
C TYR A 324 6.60 49.19 -1.86
N VAL A 325 6.98 49.76 -0.72
CA VAL A 325 6.95 49.11 0.59
C VAL A 325 6.14 49.98 1.54
N TYR A 326 5.22 49.36 2.27
CA TYR A 326 4.50 49.99 3.37
C TYR A 326 5.15 49.63 4.69
N VAL A 327 5.44 50.63 5.51
CA VAL A 327 5.93 50.45 6.88
C VAL A 327 4.76 50.76 7.80
N HIS A 328 4.23 49.74 8.47
CA HIS A 328 3.16 49.87 9.45
C HIS A 328 3.77 50.29 10.80
N GLU A 329 3.33 51.44 11.30
CA GLU A 329 3.65 51.88 12.66
C GLU A 329 2.54 51.36 13.59
N PRO A 330 2.88 50.60 14.64
CA PRO A 330 1.89 49.99 15.52
C PRO A 330 1.11 51.04 16.30
N ASP A 331 -0.20 50.83 16.47
CA ASP A 331 -1.02 51.66 17.33
C ASP A 331 -0.61 51.47 18.80
N PRO A 332 -0.18 52.54 19.50
CA PRO A 332 0.19 52.43 20.91
C PRO A 332 -0.96 52.03 21.85
N GLU A 333 -2.22 52.08 21.40
CA GLU A 333 -3.39 51.65 22.18
C GLU A 333 -3.78 50.17 21.95
N ASP A 334 -3.21 49.51 20.93
CA ASP A 334 -3.47 48.11 20.61
C ASP A 334 -2.24 47.24 20.93
N GLU A 335 -2.32 46.46 22.02
CA GLU A 335 -1.22 45.58 22.45
C GLU A 335 -0.95 44.40 21.50
N GLU A 336 -1.89 44.09 20.58
CA GLU A 336 -1.73 43.05 19.56
C GLU A 336 -1.18 43.60 18.24
N ASP A 337 -1.06 44.93 18.09
CA ASP A 337 -0.48 45.56 16.91
C ASP A 337 1.05 45.65 17.02
N PHE A 338 1.73 45.37 15.92
CA PHE A 338 3.19 45.25 15.89
C PHE A 338 3.76 45.84 14.60
N PRO A 339 5.01 46.35 14.63
CA PRO A 339 5.62 46.95 13.45
C PRO A 339 5.82 45.88 12.38
N ARG A 340 5.41 46.17 11.15
CA ARG A 340 5.59 45.28 10.00
C ARG A 340 5.92 46.07 8.73
N THR A 341 6.55 45.39 7.79
CA THR A 341 6.96 45.95 6.51
C THR A 341 6.36 45.10 5.41
N ASP A 342 5.35 45.64 4.72
CA ASP A 342 4.55 44.91 3.75
C ASP A 342 4.95 45.33 2.31
N PRO A 343 5.34 44.40 1.43
CA PRO A 343 5.57 44.72 0.02
C PRO A 343 4.25 45.07 -0.67
N ALA A 344 4.30 45.67 -1.86
CA ALA A 344 3.08 45.98 -2.61
C ALA A 344 2.36 44.74 -3.14
N VAL A 345 3.11 43.68 -3.47
CA VAL A 345 2.56 42.47 -4.11
C VAL A 345 3.26 41.23 -3.58
N TRP A 346 2.56 40.10 -3.66
CA TRP A 346 3.08 38.76 -3.50
C TRP A 346 2.81 37.96 -4.78
N VAL A 347 3.75 37.11 -5.16
CA VAL A 347 3.65 36.22 -6.32
C VAL A 347 4.06 34.80 -5.89
N PRO A 348 3.41 33.75 -6.44
CA PRO A 348 3.83 32.39 -6.16
C PRO A 348 5.26 32.19 -6.68
N PRO A 349 6.20 31.70 -5.85
CA PRO A 349 7.61 31.65 -6.21
C PRO A 349 7.95 30.54 -7.21
N GLN A 350 7.08 29.53 -7.35
CA GLN A 350 7.31 28.37 -8.20
C GLN A 350 5.99 27.81 -8.75
N ALA A 351 6.09 27.03 -9.83
CA ALA A 351 4.94 26.46 -10.51
C ALA A 351 4.06 25.59 -9.60
N ARG A 352 4.67 24.83 -8.68
CA ARG A 352 3.95 24.02 -7.67
C ARG A 352 3.06 24.88 -6.77
N SER A 353 3.65 25.89 -6.12
CA SER A 353 2.92 26.85 -5.29
C SER A 353 1.84 27.61 -6.07
N LYS A 354 2.09 27.95 -7.33
CA LYS A 354 1.08 28.58 -8.18
C LYS A 354 -0.17 27.71 -8.32
N VAL A 355 -0.04 26.38 -8.45
CA VAL A 355 -1.21 25.50 -8.55
C VAL A 355 -2.12 25.70 -7.34
N HIS A 356 -1.56 25.78 -6.13
CA HIS A 356 -2.32 26.03 -4.90
C HIS A 356 -2.99 27.41 -4.87
N VAL A 357 -2.32 28.45 -5.39
CA VAL A 357 -2.95 29.77 -5.56
C VAL A 357 -4.14 29.69 -6.53
N TYR A 358 -4.00 28.94 -7.62
CA TYR A 358 -5.05 28.78 -8.61
C TYR A 358 -6.23 27.96 -8.09
N THR A 359 -5.99 26.85 -7.39
CA THR A 359 -7.07 26.06 -6.78
C THR A 359 -7.77 26.80 -5.64
N THR A 360 -7.07 27.73 -4.97
CA THR A 360 -7.64 28.52 -3.86
C THR A 360 -8.40 29.76 -4.33
N LEU A 361 -7.80 30.59 -5.20
CA LEU A 361 -8.37 31.87 -5.61
C LEU A 361 -9.13 31.80 -6.93
N PHE A 362 -8.79 30.85 -7.80
CA PHE A 362 -9.32 30.73 -9.15
C PHE A 362 -9.95 29.35 -9.39
N SER A 363 -10.55 28.74 -8.36
CA SER A 363 -11.13 27.39 -8.40
C SER A 363 -12.11 27.19 -9.56
N ASN A 364 -13.02 28.15 -9.78
CA ASN A 364 -13.98 28.09 -10.89
C ASN A 364 -13.30 28.02 -12.26
N TYR A 365 -12.16 28.71 -12.45
CA TYR A 365 -11.39 28.63 -13.69
C TYR A 365 -10.72 27.27 -13.83
N MET A 366 -10.17 26.72 -12.75
CA MET A 366 -9.59 25.38 -12.74
C MET A 366 -10.63 24.33 -13.11
N GLU A 367 -11.79 24.32 -12.47
CA GLU A 367 -12.87 23.36 -12.74
C GLU A 367 -13.39 23.42 -14.19
N LEU A 368 -13.45 24.63 -14.78
CA LEU A 368 -14.00 24.82 -16.13
C LEU A 368 -13.00 24.60 -17.26
N VAL A 369 -11.72 24.95 -17.05
CA VAL A 369 -10.71 24.99 -18.13
C VAL A 369 -9.67 23.89 -17.99
N HIS A 370 -9.38 23.47 -16.76
CA HIS A 370 -8.38 22.44 -16.42
C HIS A 370 -9.00 21.41 -15.44
N PRO A 371 -10.10 20.73 -15.83
CA PRO A 371 -10.68 19.71 -14.98
C PRO A 371 -9.63 18.62 -14.73
N TYR A 372 -9.48 18.23 -13.46
CA TYR A 372 -8.60 17.12 -13.15
C TYR A 372 -9.17 15.83 -13.76
N GLU A 373 -8.40 15.24 -14.67
CA GLU A 373 -8.68 13.92 -15.22
C GLU A 373 -7.81 12.95 -14.44
N GLU A 374 -8.43 12.20 -13.51
CA GLU A 374 -7.72 11.15 -12.80
C GLU A 374 -7.19 10.13 -13.84
N PRO A 375 -5.86 9.91 -13.91
CA PRO A 375 -5.30 8.96 -14.85
C PRO A 375 -5.88 7.60 -14.51
N VAL A 376 -6.51 6.94 -15.48
CA VAL A 376 -7.01 5.58 -15.28
C VAL A 376 -5.80 4.69 -14.99
N PRO A 377 -5.69 4.09 -13.79
CA PRO A 377 -4.56 3.23 -13.48
C PRO A 377 -4.52 2.08 -14.49
N PRO A 378 -3.31 1.59 -14.86
CA PRO A 378 -3.19 0.45 -15.75
C PRO A 378 -3.96 -0.73 -15.14
N ALA A 379 -4.63 -1.51 -16.00
CA ALA A 379 -5.39 -2.66 -15.54
C ALA A 379 -4.45 -3.65 -14.83
N PRO A 380 -4.84 -4.17 -13.64
CA PRO A 380 -3.97 -5.00 -12.83
C PRO A 380 -3.69 -6.34 -13.52
N PHE A 381 -2.56 -6.94 -13.19
CA PHE A 381 -2.21 -8.28 -13.61
C PHE A 381 -2.84 -9.34 -12.71
N CYS A 382 -3.15 -10.47 -13.31
CA CYS A 382 -3.52 -11.70 -12.61
C CYS A 382 -2.77 -12.86 -13.24
N ALA A 383 -2.46 -13.88 -12.45
CA ALA A 383 -1.69 -15.03 -12.93
C ALA A 383 -2.45 -16.33 -12.69
N VAL A 384 -2.37 -17.23 -13.66
CA VAL A 384 -2.96 -18.57 -13.60
C VAL A 384 -1.93 -19.60 -14.02
N LYS A 385 -1.93 -20.76 -13.33
CA LYS A 385 -1.08 -21.89 -13.71
C LYS A 385 -1.90 -23.15 -14.00
N PHE A 386 -1.48 -23.87 -15.02
CA PHE A 386 -2.13 -25.10 -15.48
C PHE A 386 -1.11 -26.21 -15.64
N TYR A 387 -1.55 -27.44 -15.34
CA TYR A 387 -0.80 -28.64 -15.72
C TYR A 387 -0.97 -28.91 -17.22
N TYR A 388 0.00 -29.61 -17.81
CA TYR A 388 -0.02 -30.08 -19.19
C TYR A 388 -1.38 -30.66 -19.62
N SER A 389 -2.05 -31.43 -18.75
CA SER A 389 -3.34 -32.08 -19.03
C SER A 389 -4.46 -31.13 -19.47
N LYS A 390 -4.35 -29.83 -19.19
CA LYS A 390 -5.33 -28.79 -19.55
C LYS A 390 -4.95 -28.03 -20.83
N PHE A 391 -3.83 -28.35 -21.48
CA PHE A 391 -3.26 -27.58 -22.61
C PHE A 391 -4.27 -27.28 -23.73
N ALA A 392 -5.02 -28.29 -24.18
CA ALA A 392 -5.95 -28.14 -25.30
C ALA A 392 -6.98 -27.01 -25.08
N VAL A 393 -7.53 -26.92 -23.86
CA VAL A 393 -8.53 -25.92 -23.48
C VAL A 393 -7.86 -24.57 -23.20
N VAL A 394 -6.68 -24.57 -22.58
CA VAL A 394 -5.88 -23.37 -22.34
C VAL A 394 -5.54 -22.68 -23.65
N ARG A 395 -5.04 -23.42 -24.65
CA ARG A 395 -4.73 -22.90 -25.98
C ARG A 395 -5.94 -22.25 -26.65
N GLU A 396 -7.09 -22.92 -26.65
CA GLU A 396 -8.31 -22.38 -27.22
C GLU A 396 -8.73 -21.07 -26.53
N THR A 397 -8.58 -21.02 -25.20
CA THR A 397 -8.89 -19.81 -24.41
C THR A 397 -7.89 -18.69 -24.69
N CYS A 398 -6.61 -19.01 -24.88
CA CYS A 398 -5.60 -18.02 -25.27
C CYS A 398 -5.94 -17.37 -26.62
N ALA A 399 -6.42 -18.16 -27.58
CA ALA A 399 -6.82 -17.66 -28.90
C ALA A 399 -8.09 -16.77 -28.86
N LEU A 400 -8.94 -16.92 -27.84
CA LEU A 400 -10.14 -16.09 -27.65
C LEU A 400 -9.82 -14.71 -27.08
N TYR A 401 -8.75 -14.58 -26.29
CA TYR A 401 -8.41 -13.35 -25.56
C TYR A 401 -6.94 -12.93 -25.72
N PRO A 402 -6.44 -12.72 -26.95
CA PRO A 402 -5.04 -12.36 -27.18
C PRO A 402 -4.66 -11.03 -26.53
N ASP A 403 -5.57 -10.04 -26.54
CA ASP A 403 -5.33 -8.70 -26.00
C ASP A 403 -5.25 -8.67 -24.46
N ALA A 404 -5.74 -9.71 -23.80
CA ALA A 404 -5.71 -9.83 -22.34
C ALA A 404 -4.45 -10.55 -21.83
N ILE A 405 -3.71 -11.24 -22.69
CA ILE A 405 -2.54 -12.04 -22.29
C ILE A 405 -1.30 -11.18 -22.43
N GLU A 406 -0.67 -10.86 -21.31
CA GLU A 406 0.61 -10.16 -21.30
C GLU A 406 1.77 -11.14 -21.50
N TYR A 407 1.73 -12.29 -20.80
CA TYR A 407 2.76 -13.32 -20.90
C TYR A 407 2.15 -14.71 -20.93
N PHE A 408 2.74 -15.57 -21.76
CA PHE A 408 2.54 -17.02 -21.75
C PHE A 408 3.90 -17.70 -21.66
N GLY A 409 4.04 -18.68 -20.79
CA GLY A 409 5.24 -19.51 -20.71
C GLY A 409 4.90 -20.97 -20.43
N ALA A 410 5.44 -21.86 -21.25
CA ALA A 410 5.48 -23.29 -20.97
C ALA A 410 6.83 -23.62 -20.29
N PHE A 411 6.78 -24.27 -19.13
CA PHE A 411 7.96 -24.62 -18.35
C PHE A 411 7.98 -26.11 -18.04
N GLU A 412 9.17 -26.67 -17.82
CA GLU A 412 9.36 -28.09 -17.52
C GLU A 412 8.68 -28.51 -16.21
N PHE A 413 8.70 -27.66 -15.18
CA PHE A 413 8.09 -27.88 -13.87
C PHE A 413 7.90 -26.55 -13.10
N ASP A 414 7.19 -26.60 -11.98
CA ASP A 414 6.82 -25.41 -11.18
C ASP A 414 7.93 -24.96 -10.21
N ASN A 415 9.06 -24.48 -10.73
CA ASN A 415 10.17 -23.93 -9.93
C ASN A 415 11.05 -22.96 -10.76
N PRO A 416 10.68 -21.66 -10.88
CA PRO A 416 11.29 -20.72 -11.82
C PRO A 416 12.82 -20.55 -11.73
N PRO A 417 13.48 -20.60 -10.54
CA PRO A 417 14.94 -20.53 -10.47
C PRO A 417 15.71 -21.63 -11.21
N ILE A 418 15.07 -22.76 -11.50
CA ILE A 418 15.72 -23.94 -12.12
C ILE A 418 14.97 -24.40 -13.38
N ALA A 419 13.66 -24.20 -13.42
CA ALA A 419 12.80 -24.62 -14.51
C ALA A 419 13.08 -23.79 -15.77
N ARG A 420 13.39 -24.46 -16.88
CA ARG A 420 13.63 -23.77 -18.15
C ARG A 420 12.31 -23.49 -18.87
N ARG A 421 12.26 -22.35 -19.58
CA ARG A 421 11.12 -22.01 -20.44
C ARG A 421 11.26 -22.69 -21.79
N ILE A 422 10.31 -23.55 -22.12
CA ILE A 422 10.24 -24.35 -23.35
C ILE A 422 9.72 -23.50 -24.51
N ALA A 423 8.68 -22.69 -24.25
CA ALA A 423 8.01 -21.88 -25.26
C ALA A 423 7.33 -20.64 -24.66
N SER A 424 7.36 -19.53 -25.40
CA SER A 424 6.70 -18.26 -25.07
C SER A 424 5.29 -18.09 -25.65
N SER A 425 4.79 -19.08 -26.39
CA SER A 425 3.42 -19.07 -26.93
C SER A 425 2.83 -20.48 -27.02
N PRO A 426 1.49 -20.63 -26.97
CA PRO A 426 0.84 -21.92 -27.13
C PRO A 426 1.19 -22.61 -28.46
N GLU A 427 1.30 -21.84 -29.54
CA GLU A 427 1.62 -22.36 -30.88
C GLU A 427 3.08 -22.86 -30.95
N ASP A 428 4.01 -22.15 -30.31
CA ASP A 428 5.41 -22.57 -30.25
C ASP A 428 5.57 -23.85 -29.42
N PHE A 429 4.84 -23.97 -28.31
CA PHE A 429 4.81 -25.21 -27.54
C PHE A 429 4.29 -26.37 -28.39
N GLU A 430 3.16 -26.22 -29.09
CA GLU A 430 2.60 -27.28 -29.95
C GLU A 430 3.57 -27.70 -31.08
N ARG A 431 4.37 -26.77 -31.60
CA ARG A 431 5.40 -27.05 -32.62
C ARG A 431 6.63 -27.76 -32.04
N LYS A 432 7.10 -27.35 -30.88
CA LYS A 432 8.31 -27.87 -30.21
C LYS A 432 8.08 -29.18 -29.46
N ALA A 433 6.84 -29.47 -29.08
CA ALA A 433 6.48 -30.57 -28.19
C ALA A 433 6.49 -31.95 -28.88
N LYS A 434 7.60 -32.34 -29.53
CA LYS A 434 7.86 -33.72 -29.96
C LYS A 434 8.17 -34.66 -28.79
N TYR A 435 8.76 -34.13 -27.71
CA TYR A 435 9.12 -34.88 -26.50
C TYR A 435 8.37 -34.32 -25.29
N GLN A 436 7.13 -34.78 -25.08
CA GLN A 436 6.27 -34.36 -23.97
C GLN A 436 6.45 -35.32 -22.80
N THR A 437 6.99 -34.83 -21.69
CA THR A 437 7.19 -35.61 -20.46
C THR A 437 5.91 -35.70 -19.63
N GLY A 438 4.95 -34.79 -19.86
CA GLY A 438 3.68 -34.70 -19.15
C GLY A 438 3.77 -33.94 -17.82
N ASN A 439 4.98 -33.49 -17.45
CA ASN A 439 5.24 -32.70 -16.23
C ASN A 439 5.18 -31.19 -16.48
N GLU A 440 5.01 -30.78 -17.73
CA GLU A 440 5.07 -29.38 -18.12
C GLU A 440 3.92 -28.58 -17.48
N ILE A 441 4.22 -27.33 -17.16
CA ILE A 441 3.25 -26.36 -16.65
C ILE A 441 3.13 -25.18 -17.60
N PHE A 442 1.96 -24.55 -17.58
CA PHE A 442 1.73 -23.30 -18.29
C PHE A 442 1.48 -22.19 -17.28
N VAL A 443 2.26 -21.13 -17.36
CA VAL A 443 2.09 -19.91 -16.58
C VAL A 443 1.60 -18.83 -17.52
N ILE A 444 0.48 -18.20 -17.17
CA ILE A 444 -0.15 -17.16 -17.98
C ILE A 444 -0.36 -15.95 -17.10
N ILE A 445 0.15 -14.80 -17.54
CA ILE A 445 -0.08 -13.51 -16.93
C ILE A 445 -1.07 -12.75 -17.80
N LEU A 446 -2.19 -12.38 -17.20
CA LEU A 446 -3.30 -11.69 -17.84
C LEU A 446 -3.38 -10.26 -17.32
N ARG A 447 -3.53 -9.30 -18.23
CA ARG A 447 -3.96 -7.95 -17.89
C ARG A 447 -5.48 -7.94 -17.75
N ARG A 448 -5.99 -7.61 -16.57
CA ARG A 448 -7.44 -7.67 -16.24
C ARG A 448 -8.20 -6.47 -16.81
N ILE A 449 -8.25 -6.38 -18.14
CA ILE A 449 -8.99 -5.34 -18.88
C ILE A 449 -10.51 -5.59 -18.79
N SER A 450 -10.91 -6.87 -18.72
CA SER A 450 -12.29 -7.32 -18.49
C SER A 450 -12.30 -8.62 -17.67
N ASP A 451 -13.36 -8.86 -16.90
CA ASP A 451 -13.48 -10.08 -16.09
C ASP A 451 -13.70 -11.35 -16.95
N ASP A 452 -14.18 -11.21 -18.18
CA ASP A 452 -14.52 -12.35 -19.06
C ASP A 452 -13.30 -13.24 -19.36
N ALA A 453 -12.14 -12.64 -19.62
CA ALA A 453 -10.91 -13.38 -19.88
C ALA A 453 -10.46 -14.15 -18.64
N PHE A 454 -10.36 -13.47 -17.49
CA PHE A 454 -9.96 -14.08 -16.23
C PHE A 454 -10.90 -15.22 -15.82
N LEU A 455 -12.22 -14.99 -15.88
CA LEU A 455 -13.22 -16.01 -15.56
C LEU A 455 -13.15 -17.20 -16.51
N SER A 456 -12.86 -16.97 -17.80
CA SER A 456 -12.67 -18.05 -18.76
C SER A 456 -11.49 -18.94 -18.36
N PHE A 457 -10.34 -18.36 -18.01
CA PHE A 457 -9.19 -19.13 -17.52
C PHE A 457 -9.46 -19.80 -16.17
N ALA A 458 -10.09 -19.12 -15.22
CA ALA A 458 -10.44 -19.67 -13.91
C ALA A 458 -11.38 -20.88 -14.03
N SER A 459 -12.24 -20.92 -15.05
CA SER A 459 -13.15 -22.04 -15.30
C SER A 459 -12.48 -23.33 -15.79
N ILE A 460 -11.20 -23.27 -16.21
CA ILE A 460 -10.43 -24.42 -16.72
C ILE A 460 -9.89 -25.29 -15.57
N GLU A 461 -10.17 -24.90 -14.32
CA GLU A 461 -9.66 -25.53 -13.09
C GLU A 461 -8.13 -25.45 -13.00
N PRO A 462 -7.55 -24.23 -12.99
CA PRO A 462 -6.14 -24.03 -12.70
C PRO A 462 -5.80 -24.58 -11.30
N TYR A 463 -4.57 -25.09 -11.14
CA TYR A 463 -4.10 -25.52 -9.83
C TYR A 463 -3.59 -24.33 -8.99
N PHE A 464 -3.34 -23.18 -9.62
CA PHE A 464 -2.96 -21.93 -8.98
C PHE A 464 -3.62 -20.73 -9.68
N VAL A 465 -4.15 -19.81 -8.89
CA VAL A 465 -4.71 -18.53 -9.35
C VAL A 465 -4.32 -17.44 -8.37
N THR A 466 -3.93 -16.28 -8.89
CA THR A 466 -3.81 -15.07 -8.10
C THR A 466 -4.45 -13.89 -8.82
N GLU A 467 -5.29 -13.16 -8.10
CA GLU A 467 -5.88 -11.88 -8.53
C GLU A 467 -5.11 -10.67 -7.97
N ASP A 468 -4.05 -10.93 -7.22
CA ASP A 468 -3.24 -9.95 -6.52
C ASP A 468 -2.15 -9.46 -7.48
N ASP A 469 -2.25 -8.19 -7.88
CA ASP A 469 -1.35 -7.54 -8.84
C ASP A 469 0.11 -7.63 -8.41
N GLU A 470 0.41 -7.44 -7.12
CA GLU A 470 1.77 -7.47 -6.59
C GLU A 470 2.37 -8.88 -6.70
N LYS A 471 1.56 -9.92 -6.45
CA LYS A 471 1.99 -11.31 -6.64
C LYS A 471 2.15 -11.67 -8.10
N ALA A 472 1.25 -11.20 -8.96
CA ALA A 472 1.36 -11.40 -10.40
C ALA A 472 2.62 -10.71 -10.95
N GLN A 473 2.96 -9.52 -10.46
CA GLN A 473 4.18 -8.80 -10.83
C GLN A 473 5.44 -9.52 -10.34
N ALA A 474 5.45 -10.03 -9.09
CA ALA A 474 6.55 -10.87 -8.62
C ALA A 474 6.73 -12.14 -9.48
N MET A 475 5.62 -12.74 -9.94
CA MET A 475 5.68 -13.86 -10.88
C MET A 475 6.21 -13.46 -12.26
N ILE A 476 5.96 -12.24 -12.73
CA ILE A 476 6.61 -11.73 -13.95
C ILE A 476 8.12 -11.73 -13.76
N ASP A 477 8.61 -11.20 -12.65
CA ASP A 477 10.06 -11.12 -12.37
C ASP A 477 10.70 -12.51 -12.22
N GLU A 478 9.98 -13.47 -11.63
CA GLU A 478 10.47 -14.84 -11.43
C GLU A 478 10.43 -15.71 -12.70
N TYR A 479 9.31 -15.73 -13.43
CA TYR A 479 9.11 -16.62 -14.59
C TYR A 479 9.50 -15.98 -15.93
N PHE A 480 9.49 -14.66 -16.03
CA PHE A 480 9.74 -13.92 -17.26
C PHE A 480 10.83 -12.85 -17.10
N PRO A 481 12.03 -13.21 -16.59
CA PRO A 481 13.10 -12.24 -16.42
C PRO A 481 13.55 -11.66 -17.76
N GLU A 482 13.94 -10.37 -17.73
CA GLU A 482 14.31 -9.61 -18.92
C GLU A 482 15.53 -10.24 -19.62
N GLY A 483 15.36 -10.68 -20.87
CA GLY A 483 16.40 -11.36 -21.66
C GLY A 483 16.40 -12.89 -21.62
N ALA A 484 15.43 -13.53 -20.96
CA ALA A 484 15.26 -14.98 -21.01
C ALA A 484 14.87 -15.47 -22.42
N GLU A 485 15.67 -16.36 -23.01
CA GLU A 485 15.41 -17.02 -24.28
C GLU A 485 14.77 -18.40 -24.08
N ASP A 486 13.96 -18.83 -25.04
CA ASP A 486 13.35 -20.17 -25.02
C ASP A 486 14.40 -21.22 -25.38
N VAL A 487 14.38 -22.36 -24.68
CA VAL A 487 15.30 -23.47 -24.97
C VAL A 487 15.08 -23.99 -26.40
N ILE A 488 16.17 -24.11 -27.17
CA ILE A 488 16.20 -24.77 -28.47
C ILE A 488 16.48 -26.25 -28.23
N LEU A 489 15.44 -27.09 -28.31
CA LEU A 489 15.52 -28.54 -28.05
C LEU A 489 16.42 -29.30 -29.05
N GLU A 490 16.77 -28.72 -30.20
CA GLU A 490 17.65 -29.37 -31.20
C GLU A 490 19.12 -29.50 -30.73
N MET A 491 19.57 -28.71 -29.75
CA MET A 491 20.94 -28.79 -29.23
C MET A 491 21.17 -29.96 -28.24
N PHE A 492 20.10 -30.58 -27.75
CA PHE A 492 20.19 -31.70 -26.79
C PHE A 492 20.45 -33.04 -27.46
N GLU A 493 19.99 -33.26 -28.71
CA GLU A 493 20.33 -34.47 -29.46
C GLU A 493 21.84 -34.51 -29.77
N GLU A 494 22.48 -33.36 -30.02
CA GLU A 494 23.94 -33.29 -30.23
C GLU A 494 24.73 -33.45 -28.91
N GLU A 495 24.28 -32.88 -27.79
CA GLU A 495 24.97 -33.04 -26.49
C GLU A 495 24.79 -34.45 -25.86
N GLU A 496 23.61 -35.06 -25.94
CA GLU A 496 23.40 -36.45 -25.47
C GLU A 496 24.09 -37.48 -26.39
N GLU A 497 24.12 -37.26 -27.72
CA GLU A 497 24.89 -38.13 -28.64
C GLU A 497 26.41 -37.96 -28.42
N GLU A 498 26.91 -36.75 -28.12
CA GLU A 498 28.33 -36.53 -27.78
C GLU A 498 28.71 -37.16 -26.43
N GLU A 499 27.85 -37.10 -25.40
CA GLU A 499 28.09 -37.77 -24.11
C GLU A 499 28.03 -39.31 -24.22
N GLU A 500 27.10 -39.86 -25.02
CA GLU A 500 27.03 -41.30 -25.27
C GLU A 500 28.22 -41.79 -26.15
N GLU A 501 28.68 -41.00 -27.13
CA GLU A 501 29.89 -41.32 -27.92
C GLU A 501 31.18 -41.21 -27.08
N GLU A 502 31.28 -40.27 -26.12
CA GLU A 502 32.41 -40.20 -25.18
C GLU A 502 32.43 -41.41 -24.23
N GLU A 503 31.29 -41.81 -23.64
CA GLU A 503 31.23 -42.99 -22.77
C GLU A 503 31.54 -44.30 -23.52
N GLU A 504 31.14 -44.42 -24.79
CA GLU A 504 31.46 -45.58 -25.63
C GLU A 504 32.95 -45.60 -26.05
N TYR A 505 33.56 -44.42 -26.29
CA TYR A 505 34.99 -44.28 -26.62
C TYR A 505 35.92 -44.58 -25.43
N TYR A 506 35.54 -44.19 -24.20
CA TYR A 506 36.31 -44.50 -22.98
C TYR A 506 36.05 -45.92 -22.43
N GLY A 507 35.04 -46.63 -22.92
CA GLY A 507 34.68 -47.99 -22.50
C GLY A 507 35.46 -49.13 -23.18
N GLU A 508 36.12 -48.87 -24.32
CA GLU A 508 36.78 -49.92 -25.12
C GLU A 508 38.33 -49.99 -25.02
N GLU A 509 39.02 -49.03 -24.39
CA GLU A 509 40.47 -49.13 -24.15
C GLU A 509 40.82 -49.81 -22.81
N GLU A 510 40.89 -51.15 -22.90
CA GLU A 510 41.78 -52.08 -22.19
C GLU A 510 42.00 -51.95 -20.67
N VAL A 511 41.40 -52.94 -20.01
CA VAL A 511 41.96 -53.70 -18.89
C VAL A 511 43.36 -54.26 -19.25
N GLU A 512 44.41 -53.81 -18.58
CA GLU A 512 45.61 -54.63 -18.29
C GLU A 512 46.07 -54.43 -16.83
N ASP A 513 46.44 -55.55 -16.22
CA ASP A 513 46.86 -55.78 -14.83
C ASP A 513 47.91 -54.81 -14.26
N GLU A 514 47.85 -54.52 -12.95
CA GLU A 514 48.93 -54.86 -12.00
C GLU A 514 48.58 -54.49 -10.53
N ASN A 515 48.99 -55.37 -9.61
CA ASN A 515 48.92 -55.22 -8.15
C ASN A 515 49.77 -54.04 -7.64
N GLU A 516 49.37 -53.35 -6.56
CA GLU A 516 50.13 -53.25 -5.29
C GLU A 516 49.48 -52.32 -4.24
N GLU A 517 49.98 -52.46 -3.01
CA GLU A 517 49.47 -52.08 -1.69
C GLU A 517 49.42 -50.57 -1.33
N ASN A 518 48.61 -50.28 -0.30
CA ASN A 518 48.81 -49.31 0.80
C ASN A 518 48.85 -47.79 0.49
N LYS A 519 47.88 -47.03 1.04
CA LYS A 519 48.06 -46.15 2.24
C LYS A 519 46.83 -45.29 2.56
N GLU A 520 46.72 -45.04 3.87
CA GLU A 520 45.83 -44.12 4.60
C GLU A 520 46.09 -42.62 4.29
N GLU A 521 45.25 -41.77 4.94
CA GLU A 521 45.31 -40.30 5.15
C GLU A 521 44.45 -39.47 4.18
N GLU A 522 43.76 -38.37 4.54
CA GLU A 522 43.25 -37.79 5.78
C GLU A 522 42.30 -36.61 5.37
N PHE A 523 41.34 -36.29 6.23
CA PHE A 523 40.44 -35.12 6.33
C PHE A 523 40.65 -33.83 5.48
N ALA A 524 39.52 -33.24 5.06
CA ALA A 524 39.08 -31.85 5.40
C ALA A 524 37.71 -31.56 4.74
N ILE A 525 36.59 -31.55 5.46
CA ILE A 525 35.90 -30.36 6.01
C ILE A 525 36.13 -29.06 5.21
N TYR A 526 35.10 -28.58 4.50
CA TYR A 526 34.77 -27.15 4.46
C TYR A 526 33.25 -26.94 4.28
N THR A 527 32.62 -26.53 5.37
CA THR A 527 31.36 -25.79 5.45
C THR A 527 31.59 -24.36 4.95
N PHE A 528 30.60 -23.73 4.31
CA PHE A 528 30.27 -22.29 4.28
C PHE A 528 29.27 -22.07 3.13
N LEU A 529 28.25 -21.22 3.20
CA LEU A 529 27.64 -20.37 4.24
C LEU A 529 26.24 -20.03 3.69
#